data_AF-A0A9D6BZM2-F1
#
_entry.id   AF-A0A9D6BZM2-F1
#
_cell.length_a   1.000
_cell.length_b   1.000
_cell.length_c   1.000
_cell.angle_alpha   90.00
_cell.angle_beta   90.00
_cell.angle_gamma   90.00
#
_symmetry.space_group_name_H-M   'P 1'
#
loop_
_entity.id
_entity.type
_entity.pdbx_description
1 polymer ?
#
loop_
_entity_poly.entity_id
_entity_poly.type
_entity_poly.pdbx_seq_one_letter_code
_entity_poly.pdbx_strand_id
1 'polypeptide(L)'
;MIFNEQHFRLGAYVLREPDYQQIKLWAQILNLSAEETLLRLEKAQGLNWLGRPIVFEVKDGAIISLVWDFLRLPIQHFECVAGLKIKTLQFVHRHPGEKRFLFIQLPLLETLLCINTGLRALNLKGVPRLVALRCHGNQLTELDLSCIPRLNKLLCYDNQLNELDLSHVPKLIKL
;
A
#
# COMPACT_ATOMS: atom_id res chain seq x y z
N MET A 1 28.28 16.83 0.61
CA MET A 1 27.88 16.82 -0.82
C MET A 1 26.36 16.80 -0.86
N ILE A 2 25.74 17.89 -1.30
CA ILE A 2 24.29 17.97 -1.45
C ILE A 2 23.97 17.25 -2.76
N PHE A 3 23.45 16.03 -2.68
CA PHE A 3 22.89 15.39 -3.87
C PHE A 3 21.66 16.21 -4.28
N ASN A 4 21.76 16.94 -5.39
CA ASN A 4 20.57 17.49 -6.03
C ASN A 4 19.70 16.31 -6.45
N GLU A 5 18.60 16.04 -5.74
CA GLU A 5 17.60 15.07 -6.17
C GLU A 5 17.08 15.53 -7.56
N GLN A 6 17.24 14.69 -8.57
CA GLN A 6 16.69 14.95 -9.90
C GLN A 6 15.16 14.86 -9.85
N HIS A 7 14.52 15.81 -10.52
CA HIS A 7 13.07 15.95 -10.58
C HIS A 7 12.58 15.81 -12.03
N PHE A 8 11.52 15.03 -12.21
CA PHE A 8 10.97 14.63 -13.50
C PHE A 8 9.51 15.07 -13.59
N ARG A 9 9.14 15.70 -14.71
CA ARG A 9 7.75 16.08 -14.95
C ARG A 9 6.97 14.89 -15.53
N LEU A 10 5.81 14.60 -14.97
CA LEU A 10 4.87 13.62 -15.48
C LEU A 10 3.44 14.14 -15.28
N GLY A 11 2.78 14.53 -16.37
CA GLY A 11 1.49 15.21 -16.32
C GLY A 11 1.55 16.51 -15.49
N ALA A 12 0.69 16.60 -14.47
CA ALA A 12 0.62 17.72 -13.54
C ALA A 12 1.67 17.68 -12.41
N TYR A 13 2.43 16.59 -12.29
CA TYR A 13 3.34 16.38 -11.17
C TYR A 13 4.79 16.60 -11.58
N VAL A 14 5.57 17.02 -10.59
CA VAL A 14 7.03 16.99 -10.63
C VAL A 14 7.45 15.99 -9.56
N LEU A 15 8.07 14.89 -9.96
CA LEU A 15 8.40 13.74 -9.11
C LEU A 15 9.90 13.63 -8.92
N ARG A 16 10.35 13.24 -7.73
CA ARG A 16 11.75 12.85 -7.53
C ARG A 16 12.02 11.48 -8.15
N GLU A 17 13.29 11.21 -8.45
CA GLU A 17 13.73 10.00 -9.16
C GLU A 17 13.04 8.70 -8.71
N PRO A 18 13.03 8.29 -7.42
CA PRO A 18 12.42 7.00 -7.03
C PRO A 18 10.92 6.89 -7.38
N ASP A 19 10.18 7.99 -7.25
CA ASP A 19 8.74 8.03 -7.47
C ASP A 19 8.42 8.06 -8.97
N TYR A 20 9.22 8.76 -9.76
CA TYR A 20 9.13 8.70 -11.22
C TYR A 20 9.43 7.29 -11.75
N GLN A 21 10.50 6.66 -11.28
CA GLN A 21 10.84 5.28 -11.64
C GLN A 21 9.77 4.30 -11.17
N GLN A 22 9.14 4.53 -10.03
CA GLN A 22 8.05 3.69 -9.56
C GLN A 22 6.84 3.71 -10.49
N ILE A 23 6.41 4.89 -10.96
CA ILE A 23 5.30 4.97 -11.91
C ILE A 23 5.67 4.27 -13.22
N LYS A 24 6.91 4.45 -13.70
CA LYS A 24 7.39 3.75 -14.91
C LYS A 24 7.41 2.23 -14.74
N LEU A 25 7.83 1.73 -13.58
CA LEU A 25 7.82 0.30 -13.28
C LEU A 25 6.40 -0.25 -13.34
N TRP A 26 5.44 0.40 -12.67
CA TRP A 26 4.04 0.00 -12.74
C TRP A 26 3.47 0.07 -14.15
N ALA A 27 3.78 1.14 -14.89
CA ALA A 27 3.37 1.30 -16.28
C ALA A 27 3.88 0.17 -17.16
N GLN A 28 5.16 -0.20 -17.01
CA GLN A 28 5.76 -1.32 -17.73
C GLN A 28 5.09 -2.65 -17.40
N ILE A 29 4.87 -2.96 -16.11
CA ILE A 29 4.20 -4.19 -15.67
C ILE A 29 2.78 -4.28 -16.24
N LEU A 30 2.08 -3.15 -16.33
CA LEU A 30 0.70 -3.05 -16.81
C LEU A 30 0.57 -2.89 -18.33
N ASN A 31 1.68 -2.78 -19.06
CA ASN A 31 1.69 -2.40 -20.47
C ASN A 31 0.89 -1.11 -20.76
N LEU A 32 1.10 -0.08 -19.94
CA LEU A 32 0.52 1.25 -20.04
C LEU A 32 1.62 2.30 -20.25
N SER A 33 1.23 3.52 -20.62
CA SER A 33 2.12 4.68 -20.46
C SER A 33 2.19 5.10 -18.99
N ALA A 34 3.23 5.87 -18.64
CA ALA A 34 3.36 6.43 -17.30
C ALA A 34 2.21 7.40 -16.99
N GLU A 35 1.77 8.19 -17.97
CA GLU A 35 0.65 9.12 -17.87
C GLU A 35 -0.69 8.40 -17.66
N GLU A 36 -0.95 7.31 -18.38
CA GLU A 36 -2.17 6.52 -18.22
C GLU A 36 -2.18 5.82 -16.84
N THR A 37 -1.03 5.32 -16.40
CA THR A 37 -0.89 4.73 -15.06
C THR A 37 -1.21 5.76 -13.98
N LEU A 38 -0.67 6.97 -14.12
CA LEU A 38 -0.93 8.07 -13.20
C LEU A 38 -2.40 8.48 -13.21
N LEU A 39 -3.03 8.61 -14.38
CA LEU A 39 -4.45 8.93 -14.51
C LEU A 39 -5.34 7.89 -13.79
N ARG A 40 -4.96 6.60 -13.83
CA ARG A 40 -5.68 5.54 -13.12
C ARG A 40 -5.48 5.59 -11.61
N LEU A 41 -4.28 5.94 -11.15
CA LEU A 41 -3.99 6.18 -9.73
C LEU A 41 -4.79 7.35 -9.18
N GLU A 42 -4.90 8.45 -9.93
CA GLU A 42 -5.71 9.62 -9.54
C GLU A 42 -7.20 9.32 -9.43
N LYS A 43 -7.71 8.46 -10.30
CA LYS A 43 -9.13 8.06 -10.33
C LYS A 43 -9.48 6.98 -9.32
N ALA A 44 -8.49 6.36 -8.67
CA ALA A 44 -8.73 5.36 -7.66
C ALA A 44 -9.34 6.01 -6.41
N GLN A 45 -10.41 5.43 -5.88
CA GLN A 45 -11.13 5.95 -4.74
C GLN A 45 -11.06 4.96 -3.59
N GLY A 46 -10.83 5.49 -2.39
CA GLY A 46 -10.74 4.71 -1.17
C GLY A 46 -11.06 5.58 0.03
N LEU A 47 -11.38 4.95 1.15
CA LEU A 47 -11.74 5.63 2.40
C LEU A 47 -10.78 5.24 3.52
N ASN A 48 -10.42 6.24 4.34
CA ASN A 48 -9.57 6.06 5.51
C ASN A 48 -10.37 5.62 6.76
N TRP A 49 -9.70 5.66 7.92
CA TRP A 49 -10.30 5.24 9.19
C TRP A 49 -11.52 6.04 9.64
N LEU A 50 -11.65 7.29 9.17
CA LEU A 50 -12.72 8.23 9.48
C LEU A 50 -13.78 8.32 8.37
N GLY A 51 -13.73 7.43 7.37
CA GLY A 51 -14.63 7.50 6.21
C GLY A 51 -14.34 8.67 5.28
N ARG A 52 -13.16 9.29 5.38
CA ARG A 52 -12.75 10.37 4.46
C ARG A 52 -12.01 9.80 3.26
N PRO A 53 -12.11 10.43 2.07
CA PRO A 53 -11.37 10.01 0.89
C PRO A 53 -9.86 9.95 1.13
N ILE A 54 -9.24 8.89 0.62
CA ILE A 54 -7.79 8.82 0.38
C ILE A 54 -7.58 9.23 -1.06
N VAL A 55 -6.68 10.18 -1.27
CA VAL A 55 -6.32 10.68 -2.61
C VAL A 55 -4.89 10.27 -2.95
N PHE A 56 -4.62 10.24 -4.25
CA PHE A 56 -3.24 10.23 -4.74
C PHE A 56 -2.60 11.58 -4.39
N GLU A 57 -1.56 11.54 -3.56
CA GLU A 57 -0.92 12.75 -3.05
C GLU A 57 0.59 12.70 -3.27
N VAL A 58 1.10 13.78 -3.86
CA VAL A 58 2.52 14.01 -4.06
C VAL A 58 2.93 15.26 -3.27
N LYS A 59 3.98 15.14 -2.47
CA LYS A 59 4.56 16.25 -1.70
C LYS A 59 6.06 16.29 -1.91
N ASP A 60 6.59 17.45 -2.30
CA ASP A 60 8.01 17.66 -2.58
C ASP A 60 8.57 16.57 -3.53
N GLY A 61 7.78 16.25 -4.56
CA GLY A 61 8.06 15.22 -5.55
C GLY A 61 7.92 13.76 -5.10
N ALA A 62 7.63 13.50 -3.82
CA ALA A 62 7.43 12.15 -3.32
C ALA A 62 5.94 11.77 -3.27
N ILE A 63 5.59 10.57 -3.73
CA ILE A 63 4.27 9.98 -3.52
C ILE A 63 4.18 9.60 -2.04
N ILE A 64 3.22 10.21 -1.34
CA ILE A 64 3.02 10.00 0.10
C ILE A 64 1.74 9.25 0.44
N SER A 65 0.75 9.28 -0.46
CA SER A 65 -0.52 8.59 -0.30
C SER A 65 -1.03 8.12 -1.65
N LEU A 66 -1.56 6.89 -1.72
CA LEU A 66 -2.28 6.41 -2.89
C LEU A 66 -3.30 5.32 -2.57
N VAL A 67 -4.28 5.19 -3.47
CA VAL A 67 -5.19 4.06 -3.54
C VAL A 67 -4.81 3.21 -4.76
N TRP A 68 -4.56 1.93 -4.54
CA TRP A 68 -4.37 0.93 -5.56
C TRP A 68 -5.68 0.20 -5.83
N ASP A 69 -6.31 0.52 -6.95
CA ASP A 69 -7.54 -0.12 -7.41
C ASP A 69 -7.22 -1.27 -8.36
N PHE A 70 -7.44 -2.50 -7.92
CA PHE A 70 -7.12 -3.69 -8.70
C PHE A 70 -7.96 -3.85 -9.97
N LEU A 71 -9.13 -3.21 -10.07
CA LEU A 71 -9.91 -3.22 -11.31
C LEU A 71 -9.34 -2.25 -12.36
N ARG A 72 -8.57 -1.24 -11.92
CA ARG A 72 -7.91 -0.25 -12.79
C ARG A 72 -6.47 -0.64 -13.11
N LEU A 73 -5.77 -1.22 -12.12
CA LEU A 73 -4.35 -1.55 -12.15
C LEU A 73 -4.16 -3.04 -11.77
N PRO A 74 -4.52 -3.97 -12.67
CA PRO A 74 -4.56 -5.41 -12.39
C PRO A 74 -3.16 -6.05 -12.39
N ILE A 75 -2.34 -5.73 -11.39
CA ILE A 75 -1.06 -6.41 -11.18
C ILE A 75 -1.19 -7.62 -10.26
N GLN A 76 -0.45 -8.68 -10.57
CA GLN A 76 -0.37 -9.89 -9.75
C GLN A 76 0.56 -9.71 -8.54
N HIS A 77 1.63 -8.93 -8.71
CA HIS A 77 2.64 -8.66 -7.68
C HIS A 77 2.85 -7.16 -7.55
N PHE A 78 2.76 -6.63 -6.33
CA PHE A 78 2.97 -5.21 -6.06
C PHE A 78 4.45 -4.93 -5.81
N GLU A 79 5.14 -4.40 -6.83
CA GLU A 79 6.57 -4.12 -6.76
C GLU A 79 6.87 -2.66 -6.40
N CYS A 80 7.92 -2.47 -5.59
CA CYS A 80 8.35 -1.17 -5.08
C CYS A 80 9.84 -0.92 -5.36
N VAL A 81 10.14 0.24 -5.94
CA VAL A 81 11.48 0.82 -6.07
C VAL A 81 11.95 1.28 -4.68
N ALA A 82 13.25 1.14 -4.43
CA ALA A 82 13.84 1.61 -3.17
C ALA A 82 13.74 3.13 -3.02
N GLY A 83 13.59 3.59 -1.78
CA GLY A 83 13.64 5.01 -1.44
C GLY A 83 12.31 5.76 -1.51
N LEU A 84 11.18 5.10 -1.78
CA LEU A 84 9.83 5.67 -1.72
C LEU A 84 9.47 6.20 -0.32
N LYS A 85 8.64 7.26 -0.27
CA LYS A 85 8.18 7.90 0.97
C LYS A 85 6.67 7.74 1.22
N ILE A 86 6.07 6.69 0.64
CA ILE A 86 4.65 6.38 0.82
C ILE A 86 4.38 6.08 2.30
N LYS A 87 3.43 6.82 2.87
CA LYS A 87 2.97 6.69 4.26
C LYS A 87 1.59 6.05 4.36
N THR A 88 0.75 6.25 3.36
CA THR A 88 -0.61 5.72 3.30
C THR A 88 -0.80 4.94 2.02
N LEU A 89 -1.17 3.66 2.15
CA LEU A 89 -1.49 2.80 1.03
C LEU A 89 -2.81 2.10 1.30
N GLN A 90 -3.74 2.23 0.36
CA GLN A 90 -4.97 1.47 0.38
C GLN A 90 -5.09 0.62 -0.88
N PHE A 91 -5.43 -0.64 -0.71
CA PHE A 91 -5.86 -1.52 -1.77
C PHE A 91 -7.38 -1.62 -1.77
N VAL A 92 -7.99 -1.52 -2.95
CA VAL A 92 -9.45 -1.65 -3.14
C VAL A 92 -9.80 -2.59 -4.27
N HIS A 93 -11.01 -3.11 -4.16
CA HIS A 93 -11.61 -4.09 -5.06
C HIS A 93 -10.88 -5.44 -5.13
N ARG A 94 -11.63 -6.46 -5.52
CA ARG A 94 -11.15 -7.82 -5.77
C ARG A 94 -11.75 -8.29 -7.08
N HIS A 95 -11.01 -9.04 -7.88
CA HIS A 95 -11.61 -9.80 -8.97
C HIS A 95 -12.22 -11.10 -8.42
N PRO A 96 -13.46 -11.48 -8.79
CA PRO A 96 -14.04 -12.75 -8.37
C PRO A 96 -13.12 -13.93 -8.69
N GLY A 97 -12.94 -14.83 -7.71
CA GLY A 97 -12.09 -16.02 -7.84
C GLY A 97 -10.58 -15.78 -7.72
N GLU A 98 -10.12 -14.52 -7.71
CA GLU A 98 -8.70 -14.20 -7.61
C GLU A 98 -8.19 -14.37 -6.17
N LYS A 99 -7.06 -15.07 -6.05
CA LYS A 99 -6.35 -15.28 -4.79
C LYS A 99 -5.11 -14.41 -4.82
N ARG A 100 -4.95 -13.52 -3.84
CA ARG A 100 -3.85 -12.56 -3.84
C ARG A 100 -2.88 -12.75 -2.69
N PHE A 101 -1.60 -12.61 -3.00
CA PHE A 101 -0.50 -12.58 -2.06
C PHE A 101 0.15 -11.21 -2.17
N LEU A 102 0.24 -10.46 -1.07
CA LEU A 102 0.90 -9.17 -1.08
C LEU A 102 2.19 -9.22 -0.26
N PHE A 103 3.28 -8.80 -0.90
CA PHE A 103 4.53 -8.45 -0.25
C PHE A 103 4.78 -6.97 -0.47
N ILE A 104 4.82 -6.20 0.62
CA ILE A 104 4.90 -4.74 0.56
C ILE A 104 6.25 -4.31 1.12
N GLN A 105 7.05 -3.64 0.29
CA GLN A 105 8.38 -3.14 0.66
C GLN A 105 8.37 -1.61 0.72
N LEU A 106 7.74 -1.08 1.76
CA LEU A 106 7.57 0.36 1.98
C LEU A 106 7.98 0.71 3.43
N PRO A 107 9.28 0.96 3.69
CA PRO A 107 9.80 1.09 5.06
C PRO A 107 9.29 2.31 5.82
N LEU A 108 8.64 3.25 5.12
CA LEU A 108 8.03 4.45 5.68
C LEU A 108 6.50 4.36 5.79
N LEU A 109 5.90 3.21 5.44
CA LEU A 109 4.45 3.03 5.49
C LEU A 109 3.96 3.06 6.95
N GLU A 110 2.98 3.93 7.21
CA GLU A 110 2.37 4.13 8.53
C GLU A 110 0.94 3.58 8.57
N THR A 111 0.22 3.63 7.45
CA THR A 111 -1.16 3.13 7.31
C THR A 111 -1.31 2.22 6.10
N LEU A 112 -1.81 1.00 6.34
CA LEU A 112 -2.14 0.03 5.31
C LEU A 112 -3.60 -0.40 5.41
N LEU A 113 -4.35 -0.23 4.34
CA LEU A 113 -5.75 -0.64 4.23
C LEU A 113 -5.89 -1.63 3.07
N CYS A 114 -6.47 -2.80 3.31
CA CYS A 114 -6.64 -3.85 2.31
C CYS A 114 -7.93 -4.64 2.58
N ILE A 115 -9.03 -3.91 2.84
CA ILE A 115 -10.33 -4.44 3.21
C ILE A 115 -10.96 -5.17 2.02
N ASN A 116 -11.38 -6.42 2.20
CA ASN A 116 -12.10 -7.21 1.19
C ASN A 116 -11.40 -7.23 -0.19
N THR A 117 -10.08 -7.47 -0.19
CA THR A 117 -9.24 -7.50 -1.40
C THR A 117 -8.87 -8.91 -1.86
N GLY A 118 -9.41 -9.95 -1.20
CA GLY A 118 -9.18 -11.35 -1.57
C GLY A 118 -7.80 -11.89 -1.17
N LEU A 119 -7.19 -11.31 -0.13
CA LEU A 119 -5.85 -11.73 0.31
C LEU A 119 -5.86 -13.12 0.93
N ARG A 120 -4.92 -13.97 0.53
CA ARG A 120 -4.58 -15.24 1.20
C ARG A 120 -3.33 -15.14 2.06
N ALA A 121 -2.41 -14.25 1.68
CA ALA A 121 -1.26 -13.91 2.51
C ALA A 121 -0.95 -12.42 2.43
N LEU A 122 -0.49 -11.88 3.54
CA LEU A 122 -0.04 -10.50 3.67
C LEU A 122 1.30 -10.50 4.41
N ASN A 123 2.38 -10.25 3.68
CA ASN A 123 3.72 -10.20 4.25
C ASN A 123 4.06 -8.75 4.64
N LEU A 124 4.25 -8.54 5.95
CA LEU A 124 4.46 -7.23 6.58
C LEU A 124 5.94 -6.93 6.92
N LYS A 125 6.88 -7.81 6.53
CA LYS A 125 8.32 -7.63 6.84
C LYS A 125 8.90 -6.33 6.30
N GLY A 126 8.35 -5.82 5.21
CA GLY A 126 8.80 -4.59 4.55
C GLY A 126 8.19 -3.29 5.06
N VAL A 127 7.35 -3.33 6.09
CA VAL A 127 6.63 -2.15 6.62
C VAL A 127 6.84 -1.94 8.13
N PRO A 128 8.09 -1.93 8.64
CA PRO A 128 8.38 -1.92 10.08
C PRO A 128 7.87 -0.69 10.85
N ARG A 129 7.44 0.36 10.14
CA ARG A 129 6.88 1.59 10.73
C ARG A 129 5.35 1.59 10.78
N LEU A 130 4.69 0.50 10.40
CA LEU A 130 3.23 0.43 10.35
C LEU A 130 2.61 0.71 11.72
N VAL A 131 1.66 1.64 11.74
CA VAL A 131 0.93 2.07 12.94
C VAL A 131 -0.53 1.61 12.89
N ALA A 132 -1.11 1.56 11.70
CA ALA A 132 -2.50 1.18 11.50
C ALA A 132 -2.68 0.18 10.34
N LEU A 133 -3.33 -0.95 10.62
CA LEU A 133 -3.64 -2.01 9.65
C LEU A 133 -5.14 -2.32 9.62
N ARG A 134 -5.77 -2.23 8.44
CA ARG A 134 -7.07 -2.86 8.16
C ARG A 134 -6.89 -3.94 7.11
N CYS A 135 -7.12 -5.19 7.47
CA CYS A 135 -7.06 -6.34 6.57
C CYS A 135 -8.26 -7.29 6.75
N HIS A 136 -9.38 -6.80 7.29
CA HIS A 136 -10.58 -7.60 7.47
C HIS A 136 -11.29 -7.95 6.15
N GLY A 137 -12.10 -9.01 6.18
CA GLY A 137 -12.86 -9.49 5.02
C GLY A 137 -11.99 -10.19 3.97
N ASN A 138 -10.88 -10.79 4.37
CA ASN A 138 -9.97 -11.52 3.49
C ASN A 138 -9.99 -13.03 3.82
N GLN A 139 -9.02 -13.78 3.28
CA GLN A 139 -8.86 -15.22 3.46
C GLN A 139 -7.48 -15.53 4.08
N LEU A 140 -6.99 -14.65 4.94
CA LEU A 140 -5.72 -14.84 5.63
C LEU A 140 -5.85 -16.01 6.61
N THR A 141 -4.95 -16.98 6.53
CA THR A 141 -4.84 -18.10 7.49
C THR A 141 -3.83 -17.84 8.59
N GLU A 142 -2.92 -16.91 8.34
CA GLU A 142 -1.90 -16.41 9.28
C GLU A 142 -1.75 -14.90 9.14
N LEU A 143 -1.33 -14.25 10.22
CA LEU A 143 -0.99 -12.83 10.22
C LEU A 143 0.16 -12.59 11.20
N ASP A 144 1.39 -12.57 10.68
CA ASP A 144 2.59 -12.33 11.47
C ASP A 144 2.76 -10.83 11.78
N LEU A 145 2.65 -10.47 13.06
CA LEU A 145 2.81 -9.11 13.57
C LEU A 145 4.22 -8.81 14.11
N SER A 146 5.13 -9.79 14.12
CA SER A 146 6.47 -9.69 14.74
C SER A 146 7.33 -8.55 14.19
N CYS A 147 7.10 -8.18 12.92
CA CYS A 147 7.89 -7.18 12.21
C CYS A 147 7.34 -5.75 12.32
N ILE A 148 6.20 -5.55 13.00
CA ILE A 148 5.51 -4.25 13.08
C ILE A 148 5.21 -3.81 14.53
N PRO A 149 6.24 -3.68 15.40
CA PRO A 149 6.06 -3.43 16.84
C PRO A 149 5.46 -2.06 17.19
N ARG A 150 5.25 -1.20 16.19
CA ARG A 150 4.63 0.13 16.35
C ARG A 150 3.12 0.12 16.11
N LEU A 151 2.55 -1.01 15.69
CA LEU A 151 1.13 -1.13 15.41
C LEU A 151 0.32 -0.77 16.66
N ASN A 152 -0.62 0.16 16.49
CA ASN A 152 -1.52 0.60 17.56
C ASN A 152 -3.01 0.41 17.23
N LYS A 153 -3.33 0.19 15.95
CA LYS A 153 -4.68 -0.08 15.44
C LYS A 153 -4.65 -1.26 14.48
N LEU A 154 -5.39 -2.31 14.81
CA LEU A 154 -5.58 -3.48 13.96
C LEU A 154 -7.08 -3.68 13.72
N LEU A 155 -7.48 -4.03 12.51
CA LEU A 155 -8.78 -4.62 12.21
C LEU A 155 -8.55 -5.78 11.24
N CYS A 156 -8.62 -7.00 11.73
CA CYS A 156 -8.34 -8.23 10.97
C CYS A 156 -9.45 -9.29 11.06
N TYR A 157 -10.65 -8.92 11.53
CA TYR A 157 -11.82 -9.80 11.57
C TYR A 157 -12.24 -10.29 10.17
N ASP A 158 -13.16 -11.25 10.08
CA ASP A 158 -13.58 -11.86 8.80
C ASP A 158 -12.38 -12.34 7.96
N ASN A 159 -11.49 -13.09 8.60
CA ASN A 159 -10.41 -13.87 8.00
C ASN A 159 -10.54 -15.33 8.44
N GLN A 160 -9.57 -16.17 8.07
CA GLN A 160 -9.49 -17.58 8.44
C GLN A 160 -8.32 -17.84 9.42
N LEU A 161 -8.04 -16.86 10.28
CA LEU A 161 -6.94 -16.94 11.27
C LEU A 161 -7.29 -17.97 12.35
N ASN A 162 -6.41 -18.95 12.57
CA ASN A 162 -6.55 -19.91 13.66
C ASN A 162 -6.10 -19.31 15.01
N GLU A 163 -5.07 -18.49 14.95
CA GLU A 163 -4.48 -17.80 16.09
C GLU A 163 -3.97 -16.42 15.67
N LEU A 164 -3.80 -15.54 16.66
CA LEU A 164 -3.22 -14.22 16.46
C LEU A 164 -2.36 -13.87 17.68
N ASP A 165 -1.04 -13.89 17.49
CA ASP A 165 -0.11 -13.49 18.54
C ASP A 165 0.04 -11.96 18.60
N LEU A 166 -0.44 -11.38 19.69
CA LEU A 166 -0.36 -9.93 19.95
C LEU A 166 0.87 -9.53 20.79
N SER A 167 1.69 -10.49 21.24
CA SER A 167 2.85 -10.25 22.12
C SER A 167 3.87 -9.29 21.50
N HIS A 168 3.93 -9.26 20.17
CA HIS A 168 4.84 -8.41 19.39
C HIS A 168 4.35 -6.97 19.16
N VAL A 169 3.10 -6.66 19.51
CA VAL A 169 2.48 -5.33 19.31
C VAL A 169 2.04 -4.71 20.64
N PRO A 170 2.96 -4.42 21.58
CA PRO A 170 2.63 -3.96 22.93
C PRO A 170 1.96 -2.57 22.97
N LYS A 171 1.93 -1.85 21.84
CA LYS A 171 1.29 -0.54 21.69
C LYS A 171 -0.13 -0.61 21.13
N LEU A 172 -0.67 -1.81 20.92
CA LEU A 172 -2.02 -2.01 20.41
C LEU A 172 -3.04 -1.44 21.40
N ILE A 173 -3.82 -0.46 20.94
CA ILE A 173 -4.89 0.17 21.72
C ILE A 173 -6.27 -0.02 21.09
N LYS A 174 -6.32 -0.55 19.85
CA LYS A 174 -7.56 -0.82 19.12
C LYS A 174 -7.41 -2.09 18.27
N LEU A 175 -8.35 -3.01 18.42
CA LEU A 175 -8.49 -4.29 17.73
C LEU A 175 -9.89 -4.44 17.13
#